data_AF-A0A429EVF6-F1
#
_entry.id   AF-A0A429EVF6-F1
#
_cell.length_a   1.000
_cell.length_b   1.000
_cell.length_c   1.000
_cell.angle_alpha   90.00
_cell.angle_beta   90.00
_cell.angle_gamma   90.00
#
_symmetry.space_group_name_H-M   'P 1'
#
loop_
_entity.id
_entity.type
_entity.pdbx_description
1 polymer ?
#
loop_
_entity_poly.entity_id
_entity_poly.type
_entity_poly.pdbx_seq_one_letter_code
_entity_poly.pdbx_strand_id
1 'polypeptide(L)'
;MTGMKETRPDRWWISVPELSDAFRVEMVQDDRERGLWWGNQVVGRAARQEDQHWAAVGRDGVPLPSDAAPDGRYPTAEAALIRARDAWRQRAVDVSHDLGEDYWIEPRAAAGVDSLWLGRIHLGHVHRHRDGTYEAFTTNGERLEPAQAGGPRNFPTRDEGLLAVRAAWRAHLRRILRAAGQPR
;
A
#
# COMPACT_ATOMS: atom_id res chain seq x y z
N MET A 1 -21.63 -15.50 43.13
CA MET A 1 -20.61 -14.63 42.52
C MET A 1 -19.54 -15.50 41.89
N THR A 2 -19.65 -15.73 40.59
CA THR A 2 -18.54 -16.20 39.77
C THR A 2 -18.84 -15.66 38.37
N GLY A 3 -18.36 -14.44 38.12
CA GLY A 3 -18.58 -13.71 36.89
C GLY A 3 -18.03 -14.48 35.70
N MET A 4 -18.83 -14.50 34.64
CA MET A 4 -18.52 -15.12 33.35
C MET A 4 -17.14 -14.73 32.85
N LYS A 5 -16.46 -15.73 32.27
CA LYS A 5 -15.28 -15.57 31.42
C LYS A 5 -15.50 -14.45 30.39
N GLU A 6 -14.74 -13.37 30.48
CA GLU A 6 -14.48 -12.51 29.32
C GLU A 6 -13.49 -13.23 28.39
N THR A 7 -14.02 -14.08 27.53
CA THR A 7 -13.33 -14.49 26.31
C THR A 7 -13.79 -13.57 25.18
N ARG A 8 -12.99 -12.57 24.83
CA ARG A 8 -13.00 -12.00 23.49
C ARG A 8 -11.56 -11.77 23.05
N PRO A 9 -11.03 -12.65 22.21
CA PRO A 9 -10.66 -12.15 20.89
C PRO A 9 -10.90 -13.21 19.83
N ASP A 10 -11.91 -13.01 18.98
CA ASP A 10 -12.00 -13.64 17.66
C ASP A 10 -13.14 -12.95 16.89
N ARG A 11 -12.89 -11.72 16.42
CA ARG A 11 -13.76 -11.05 15.43
C ARG A 11 -13.18 -11.24 14.04
N TRP A 12 -13.41 -12.44 13.54
CA TRP A 12 -13.15 -12.85 12.18
C TRP A 12 -14.11 -12.09 11.25
N TRP A 13 -13.55 -11.19 10.43
CA TRP A 13 -14.10 -10.70 9.16
C TRP A 13 -15.54 -10.17 9.21
N ILE A 14 -15.74 -8.92 9.65
CA ILE A 14 -16.97 -8.21 9.26
C ILE A 14 -16.82 -7.87 7.77
N SER A 15 -17.23 -8.81 6.92
CA SER A 15 -17.68 -8.55 5.56
C SER A 15 -18.87 -7.62 5.67
N VAL A 16 -18.59 -6.32 5.75
CA VAL A 16 -19.60 -5.31 5.53
C VAL A 16 -20.10 -5.52 4.10
N PRO A 17 -21.38 -5.84 3.88
CA PRO A 17 -21.90 -6.23 2.57
C PRO A 17 -21.71 -5.18 1.45
N GLU A 18 -21.27 -3.96 1.79
CA GLU A 18 -20.92 -2.89 0.85
C GLU A 18 -19.42 -2.72 0.57
N LEU A 19 -18.51 -3.53 1.13
CA LEU A 19 -17.06 -3.44 0.90
C LEU A 19 -16.48 -4.76 0.35
N SER A 20 -16.51 -4.94 -0.97
CA SER A 20 -15.76 -5.97 -1.69
C SER A 20 -15.35 -5.45 -3.08
N ASP A 21 -14.39 -6.02 -3.82
CA ASP A 21 -13.71 -7.30 -3.64
C ASP A 21 -12.22 -7.10 -3.28
N ALA A 22 -11.66 -7.92 -2.39
CA ALA A 22 -10.29 -7.87 -1.84
C ALA A 22 -9.97 -6.86 -0.69
N PHE A 23 -10.94 -6.11 -0.15
CA PHE A 23 -10.71 -5.27 1.05
C PHE A 23 -11.14 -5.97 2.35
N ARG A 24 -10.45 -5.65 3.45
CA ARG A 24 -10.74 -6.12 4.82
C ARG A 24 -10.85 -4.92 5.78
N VAL A 25 -11.58 -5.06 6.87
CA VAL A 25 -11.71 -4.00 7.88
C VAL A 25 -11.29 -4.53 9.25
N GLU A 26 -10.42 -3.79 9.94
CA GLU A 26 -9.95 -4.13 11.28
C GLU A 26 -10.04 -2.92 12.21
N MET A 27 -10.23 -3.15 13.51
CA MET A 27 -10.15 -2.07 14.51
C MET A 27 -8.67 -1.80 14.83
N VAL A 28 -8.26 -0.54 14.77
CA VAL A 28 -6.85 -0.13 14.95
C VAL A 28 -6.61 0.42 16.34
N GLN A 29 -7.58 1.18 16.88
CA GLN A 29 -7.50 1.79 18.20
C GLN A 29 -8.91 1.93 18.80
N ASP A 30 -9.22 1.10 19.79
CA ASP A 30 -10.54 1.04 20.46
C ASP A 30 -11.72 1.11 19.46
N ASP A 31 -12.88 1.62 19.91
CA ASP A 31 -14.02 1.95 19.05
C ASP A 31 -13.87 3.31 18.34
N ARG A 32 -12.66 3.88 18.32
CA ARG A 32 -12.37 5.22 17.75
C ARG A 32 -11.75 5.15 16.37
N GLU A 33 -11.13 4.04 15.99
CA GLU A 33 -10.47 3.95 14.69
C GLU A 33 -10.65 2.57 14.04
N ARG A 34 -11.05 2.60 12.75
CA ARG A 34 -11.14 1.41 11.89
C ARG A 34 -10.21 1.56 10.70
N GLY A 35 -9.38 0.56 10.47
CA GLY A 35 -8.50 0.46 9.30
C GLY A 35 -9.19 -0.26 8.17
N LEU A 36 -9.05 0.29 6.95
CA LEU A 36 -9.36 -0.36 5.69
C LEU A 36 -8.10 -0.98 5.13
N TRP A 37 -8.15 -2.28 4.86
CA TRP A 37 -7.03 -3.07 4.41
C TRP A 37 -7.22 -3.60 2.99
N TRP A 38 -6.13 -3.68 2.24
CA TRP A 38 -6.05 -4.39 0.96
C TRP A 38 -4.79 -5.25 0.98
N GLY A 39 -4.93 -6.56 0.81
CA GLY A 39 -3.86 -7.50 1.12
C GLY A 39 -3.39 -7.36 2.57
N ASN A 40 -2.11 -7.06 2.78
CA ASN A 40 -1.50 -6.88 4.10
C ASN A 40 -1.28 -5.40 4.49
N GLN A 41 -2.09 -4.47 3.96
CA GLN A 41 -1.85 -3.03 4.14
C GLN A 41 -3.07 -2.22 4.50
N VAL A 42 -2.87 -1.23 5.36
CA VAL A 42 -3.83 -0.16 5.59
C VAL A 42 -3.81 0.82 4.42
N VAL A 43 -4.85 0.79 3.59
CA VAL A 43 -5.05 1.69 2.45
C VAL A 43 -5.86 2.93 2.79
N GLY A 44 -6.50 2.93 3.95
CA GLY A 44 -7.30 4.03 4.46
C GLY A 44 -7.85 3.73 5.85
N ARG A 45 -8.49 4.69 6.49
CA ARG A 45 -9.04 4.57 7.85
C ARG A 45 -10.30 5.41 8.01
N ALA A 46 -11.13 5.01 8.95
CA ALA A 46 -12.16 5.86 9.53
C ALA A 46 -11.78 6.19 10.97
N ALA A 47 -11.69 7.48 11.29
CA ALA A 47 -11.35 7.98 12.61
C ALA A 47 -12.52 8.75 13.22
N ARG A 48 -12.95 8.36 14.42
CA ARG A 48 -14.03 9.01 15.17
C ARG A 48 -13.55 10.34 15.74
N GLN A 49 -14.31 11.39 15.45
CA GLN A 49 -14.09 12.75 15.91
C GLN A 49 -14.81 13.00 17.25
N GLU A 50 -14.46 14.10 17.93
CA GLU A 50 -15.00 14.45 19.26
C GLU A 50 -16.53 14.65 19.25
N ASP A 51 -17.07 15.11 18.13
CA ASP A 51 -18.48 15.39 17.90
C ASP A 51 -19.29 14.14 17.48
N GLN A 52 -18.75 12.94 17.69
CA GLN A 52 -19.34 11.65 17.34
C GLN A 52 -19.45 11.35 15.82
N HIS A 53 -18.91 12.21 14.96
CA HIS A 53 -18.80 11.94 13.54
C HIS A 53 -17.52 11.16 13.21
N TRP A 54 -17.41 10.70 11.97
CA TRP A 54 -16.26 9.99 11.45
C TRP A 54 -15.57 10.81 10.36
N ALA A 55 -14.25 10.71 10.27
CA ALA A 55 -13.46 11.28 9.18
C ALA A 55 -12.86 10.15 8.33
N ALA A 56 -12.90 10.31 7.01
CA ALA A 56 -12.20 9.43 6.09
C ALA A 56 -10.75 9.88 5.96
N VAL A 57 -9.83 8.96 6.24
CA VAL A 57 -8.40 9.20 6.15
C VAL A 57 -7.86 8.27 5.08
N GLY A 58 -7.20 8.83 4.09
CA GLY A 58 -6.53 8.08 3.03
C GLY A 58 -5.28 7.40 3.56
N ARG A 59 -4.58 6.72 2.65
CA ARG A 59 -3.26 6.18 2.94
C ARG A 59 -2.32 7.29 3.45
N ASP A 60 -1.43 6.92 4.37
CA ASP A 60 -0.42 7.79 4.99
C ASP A 60 -0.97 8.92 5.87
N GLY A 61 -2.25 8.86 6.25
CA GLY A 61 -2.83 9.81 7.20
C GLY A 61 -3.37 11.08 6.54
N VAL A 62 -3.42 11.12 5.20
CA VAL A 62 -3.93 12.28 4.47
C VAL A 62 -5.45 12.34 4.63
N PRO A 63 -6.03 13.42 5.17
CA PRO A 63 -7.48 13.58 5.23
C PRO A 63 -8.07 13.58 3.82
N LEU A 64 -9.16 12.84 3.61
CA LEU A 64 -9.85 12.82 2.33
C LEU A 64 -11.02 13.81 2.35
N PRO A 65 -11.18 14.64 1.30
CA PRO A 65 -12.32 15.53 1.20
C PRO A 65 -13.62 14.71 1.09
N SER A 66 -14.70 15.20 1.68
CA SER A 66 -16.01 14.57 1.59
C SER A 66 -16.80 15.13 0.41
N ASP A 67 -17.36 14.21 -0.38
CA ASP A 67 -18.32 14.54 -1.44
C ASP A 67 -19.76 14.68 -0.86
N ALA A 68 -19.97 14.28 0.40
CA ALA A 68 -21.28 14.22 1.06
C ALA A 68 -21.53 15.36 2.07
N ALA A 69 -20.47 16.03 2.54
CA ALA A 69 -20.54 17.16 3.46
C ALA A 69 -19.29 18.05 3.30
N PRO A 70 -19.41 19.39 3.25
CA PRO A 70 -18.29 20.32 2.99
C PRO A 70 -17.11 20.25 3.98
N ASP A 71 -17.29 19.57 5.11
CA ASP A 71 -16.39 19.56 6.26
C ASP A 71 -15.65 18.23 6.49
N GLY A 72 -15.82 17.24 5.59
CA GLY A 72 -15.12 15.96 5.73
C GLY A 72 -15.73 15.00 6.76
N ARG A 73 -16.95 15.28 7.25
CA ARG A 73 -17.60 14.49 8.31
C ARG A 73 -18.57 13.46 7.74
N TYR A 74 -18.55 12.27 8.33
CA TYR A 74 -19.37 11.13 7.98
C TYR A 74 -20.22 10.67 9.17
N PRO A 75 -21.49 10.29 8.95
CA PRO A 75 -22.38 9.87 10.04
C PRO A 75 -22.00 8.51 10.62
N THR A 76 -21.27 7.68 9.87
CA THR A 76 -20.85 6.34 10.29
C THR A 76 -19.41 6.06 9.86
N ALA A 77 -18.75 5.15 10.59
CA ALA A 77 -17.43 4.65 10.19
C ALA A 77 -17.47 4.02 8.79
N GLU A 78 -18.59 3.39 8.44
CA GLU A 78 -18.80 2.70 7.16
C GLU A 78 -18.79 3.67 5.98
N ALA A 79 -19.51 4.79 6.09
CA ALA A 79 -19.50 5.82 5.06
C ALA A 79 -18.10 6.43 4.87
N ALA A 80 -17.35 6.62 5.96
CA ALA A 80 -15.95 7.05 5.90
C ALA A 80 -15.03 6.01 5.25
N LEU A 81 -15.23 4.71 5.54
CA LEU A 81 -14.45 3.62 4.94
C LEU A 81 -14.76 3.45 3.45
N ILE A 82 -16.02 3.61 3.04
CA ILE A 82 -16.42 3.62 1.62
C ILE A 82 -15.71 4.75 0.88
N ARG A 83 -15.65 5.97 1.45
CA ARG A 83 -14.85 7.05 0.86
C ARG A 83 -13.39 6.66 0.73
N ALA A 84 -12.78 6.14 1.78
CA ALA A 84 -11.38 5.75 1.77
C ALA A 84 -11.08 4.68 0.71
N ARG A 85 -11.99 3.70 0.53
CA ARG A 85 -11.93 2.69 -0.53
C ARG A 85 -12.00 3.34 -1.91
N ASP A 86 -12.97 4.21 -2.13
CA ASP A 86 -13.20 4.81 -3.46
C ASP A 86 -12.04 5.72 -3.84
N ALA A 87 -11.51 6.50 -2.90
CA ALA A 87 -10.29 7.28 -3.09
C ALA A 87 -9.08 6.38 -3.39
N TRP A 88 -8.98 5.21 -2.74
CA TRP A 88 -7.93 4.23 -3.05
C TRP A 88 -8.09 3.64 -4.46
N ARG A 89 -9.31 3.27 -4.87
CA ARG A 89 -9.61 2.74 -6.21
C ARG A 89 -9.37 3.75 -7.33
N GLN A 90 -9.51 5.04 -7.04
CA GLN A 90 -9.17 6.11 -7.97
C GLN A 90 -7.66 6.29 -8.15
N ARG A 91 -6.82 5.79 -7.23
CA ARG A 91 -5.39 5.64 -7.52
C ARG A 91 -5.26 4.52 -8.54
N ALA A 92 -4.56 4.78 -9.63
CA ALA A 92 -4.30 3.80 -10.68
C ALA A 92 -3.30 2.73 -10.21
N VAL A 93 -3.54 2.04 -9.09
CA VAL A 93 -2.60 1.07 -8.51
C VAL A 93 -2.94 -0.34 -8.94
N ASP A 94 -1.96 -1.07 -9.47
CA ASP A 94 -2.11 -2.46 -9.89
C ASP A 94 -1.20 -3.40 -9.08
N VAL A 95 -1.68 -4.63 -8.81
CA VAL A 95 -0.86 -5.73 -8.28
C VAL A 95 -0.25 -6.48 -9.46
N SER A 96 1.06 -6.73 -9.41
CA SER A 96 1.67 -7.67 -10.35
C SER A 96 1.75 -9.06 -9.73
N HIS A 97 1.02 -10.01 -10.30
CA HIS A 97 1.08 -11.42 -9.89
C HIS A 97 2.51 -11.98 -9.96
N ASP A 98 3.32 -11.51 -10.92
CA ASP A 98 4.71 -11.93 -11.10
C ASP A 98 5.65 -11.39 -10.00
N LEU A 99 5.28 -10.27 -9.37
CA LEU A 99 5.99 -9.71 -8.23
C LEU A 99 5.54 -10.35 -6.90
N GLY A 100 4.30 -10.85 -6.84
CA GLY A 100 3.64 -11.44 -5.68
C GLY A 100 2.58 -10.50 -5.09
N GLU A 101 1.59 -11.08 -4.40
CA GLU A 101 0.37 -10.36 -3.95
C GLU A 101 0.61 -9.18 -3.01
N ASP A 102 1.79 -9.11 -2.38
CA ASP A 102 2.15 -8.05 -1.46
C ASP A 102 2.77 -6.81 -2.15
N TYR A 103 3.10 -6.90 -3.45
CA TYR A 103 3.71 -5.81 -4.20
C TYR A 103 2.68 -5.09 -5.06
N TRP A 104 2.69 -3.77 -5.05
CA TRP A 104 1.90 -2.97 -5.98
C TRP A 104 2.73 -1.90 -6.65
N ILE A 105 2.22 -1.53 -7.81
CA ILE A 105 2.81 -0.58 -8.72
C ILE A 105 1.96 0.67 -8.65
N GLU A 106 2.59 1.80 -8.30
CA GLU A 106 1.95 3.11 -8.34
C GLU A 106 2.46 3.88 -9.57
N PRO A 107 1.68 3.94 -10.66
CA PRO A 107 1.99 4.73 -11.82
C PRO A 107 1.78 6.22 -11.53
N ARG A 108 2.73 7.00 -12.00
CA ARG A 108 2.72 8.47 -12.03
C ARG A 108 2.77 8.87 -13.49
N ALA A 109 1.62 8.70 -14.16
CA ALA A 109 1.49 8.83 -15.61
C ALA A 109 2.06 10.16 -16.15
N ALA A 110 1.86 11.28 -15.44
CA ALA A 110 2.39 12.58 -15.82
C ALA A 110 3.94 12.64 -15.85
N ALA A 111 4.60 11.80 -15.06
CA ALA A 111 6.05 11.70 -14.99
C ALA A 111 6.62 10.49 -15.77
N GLY A 112 5.77 9.61 -16.31
CA GLY A 112 6.21 8.36 -16.94
C GLY A 112 6.93 7.42 -15.97
N VAL A 113 6.65 7.53 -14.67
CA VAL A 113 7.31 6.79 -13.59
C VAL A 113 6.34 5.79 -12.97
N ASP A 114 6.80 4.56 -12.74
CA ASP A 114 6.07 3.56 -11.97
C ASP A 114 6.86 3.20 -10.71
N SER A 115 6.30 3.45 -9.53
CA SER A 115 6.94 3.14 -8.24
C SER A 115 6.54 1.76 -7.75
N LEU A 116 7.51 0.98 -7.29
CA LEU A 116 7.28 -0.32 -6.66
C LEU A 116 7.25 -0.19 -5.14
N TRP A 117 6.27 -0.83 -4.52
CA TRP A 117 6.09 -0.77 -3.08
C TRP A 117 5.84 -2.16 -2.46
N LEU A 118 6.15 -2.28 -1.15
CA LEU A 118 5.80 -3.40 -0.27
C LEU A 118 5.32 -2.85 1.09
N GLY A 119 4.06 -3.04 1.49
CA GLY A 119 3.50 -2.39 2.68
C GLY A 119 3.45 -0.85 2.63
N ARG A 120 4.28 -0.22 3.47
CA ARG A 120 4.51 1.24 3.44
C ARG A 120 5.89 1.59 2.88
N ILE A 121 6.61 0.59 2.41
CA ILE A 121 8.02 0.69 2.03
C ILE A 121 8.08 0.92 0.52
N HIS A 122 8.62 2.07 0.12
CA HIS A 122 9.00 2.31 -1.26
C HIS A 122 10.28 1.53 -1.57
N LEU A 123 10.24 0.66 -2.57
CA LEU A 123 11.37 -0.19 -2.93
C LEU A 123 12.26 0.45 -4.00
N GLY A 124 11.67 1.33 -4.81
CA GLY A 124 12.29 1.97 -5.96
C GLY A 124 11.26 2.24 -7.03
N HIS A 125 11.73 2.61 -8.23
CA HIS A 125 10.85 2.98 -9.33
C HIS A 125 11.48 2.68 -10.68
N VAL A 126 10.65 2.67 -11.71
CA VAL A 126 11.08 2.66 -13.11
C VAL A 126 10.63 3.92 -13.82
N HIS A 127 11.38 4.36 -14.82
CA HIS A 127 11.08 5.51 -15.65
C HIS A 127 11.06 5.09 -17.12
N ARG A 128 9.97 5.38 -17.81
CA ARG A 128 9.81 5.04 -19.23
C ARG A 128 10.52 6.08 -20.12
N HIS A 129 11.40 5.60 -20.98
CA HIS A 129 12.02 6.40 -22.04
C HIS A 129 11.11 6.58 -23.26
N ARG A 130 11.44 7.58 -24.08
CA ARG A 130 10.73 7.86 -25.34
C ARG A 130 10.80 6.71 -26.34
N ASP A 131 11.88 5.92 -26.29
CA ASP A 131 12.08 4.74 -27.12
C ASP A 131 11.28 3.50 -26.65
N GLY A 132 10.55 3.62 -25.53
CA GLY A 132 9.74 2.55 -24.94
C GLY A 132 10.48 1.65 -23.96
N THR A 133 11.79 1.86 -23.74
CA THR A 133 12.57 1.16 -22.73
C THR A 133 12.42 1.79 -21.34
N TYR A 134 12.94 1.14 -20.30
CA TYR A 134 12.77 1.56 -18.91
C TYR A 134 14.11 1.64 -18.18
N GLU A 135 14.34 2.73 -17.45
CA GLU A 135 15.39 2.80 -16.44
C GLU A 135 14.81 2.38 -15.09
N ALA A 136 15.57 1.63 -14.30
CA ALA A 136 15.14 1.19 -12.96
C ALA A 136 16.07 1.75 -11.90
N PHE A 137 15.50 2.15 -10.76
CA PHE A 137 16.21 2.78 -9.66
C PHE A 137 15.81 2.18 -8.32
N THR A 138 16.77 2.03 -7.42
CA THR A 138 16.47 1.68 -6.02
C THR A 138 15.77 2.83 -5.30
N THR A 139 15.26 2.57 -4.10
CA THR A 139 14.67 3.62 -3.24
C THR A 139 15.64 4.78 -2.94
N ASN A 140 16.96 4.54 -3.02
CA ASN A 140 18.00 5.55 -2.82
C ASN A 140 18.40 6.27 -4.12
N GLY A 141 17.75 5.98 -5.24
CA GLY A 141 18.06 6.58 -6.54
C GLY A 141 19.26 5.95 -7.27
N GLU A 142 19.76 4.80 -6.81
CA GLU A 142 20.82 4.08 -7.50
C GLU A 142 20.26 3.41 -8.75
N ARG A 143 20.83 3.71 -9.92
CA ARG A 143 20.47 3.08 -11.19
C ARG A 143 20.80 1.58 -11.16
N LEU A 144 19.87 0.77 -11.62
CA LEU A 144 20.03 -0.67 -11.80
C LEU A 144 20.32 -0.98 -13.27
N GLU A 145 21.22 -1.92 -13.50
CA GLU A 145 21.60 -2.36 -14.84
C GLU A 145 20.95 -3.71 -15.17
N PRO A 146 20.55 -3.97 -16.42
CA PRO A 146 20.10 -5.27 -16.86
C PRO A 146 21.20 -6.34 -16.66
N ALA A 147 20.81 -7.55 -16.26
CA ALA A 147 21.76 -8.63 -15.95
C ALA A 147 22.55 -9.13 -17.18
N GLN A 148 22.13 -8.79 -18.41
CA GLN A 148 22.78 -9.20 -19.64
C GLN A 148 23.93 -8.24 -19.97
N ALA A 149 25.17 -8.67 -19.68
CA ALA A 149 26.37 -7.94 -20.06
C ALA A 149 26.43 -7.73 -21.59
N GLY A 150 26.41 -6.48 -22.04
CA GLY A 150 26.45 -6.10 -23.45
C GLY A 150 25.08 -5.80 -24.09
N GLY A 151 23.99 -5.86 -23.33
CA GLY A 151 22.65 -5.47 -23.76
C GLY A 151 22.38 -3.95 -23.73
N PRO A 152 21.16 -3.51 -24.09
CA PRO A 152 20.75 -2.11 -23.99
C PRO A 152 20.94 -1.60 -22.55
N ARG A 153 21.27 -0.31 -22.39
CA ARG A 153 21.46 0.33 -21.07
C ARG A 153 20.18 0.37 -20.21
N ASN A 154 19.04 0.01 -20.79
CA ASN A 154 17.72 0.11 -20.21
C ASN A 154 17.01 -1.26 -20.29
N PHE A 155 16.06 -1.49 -19.37
CA PHE A 155 15.20 -2.66 -19.38
C PHE A 155 14.22 -2.59 -20.56
N PRO A 156 14.00 -3.68 -21.31
CA PRO A 156 13.12 -3.66 -22.48
C PRO A 156 11.64 -3.55 -22.11
N THR A 157 11.26 -3.99 -20.89
CA THR A 157 9.89 -3.93 -20.40
C THR A 157 9.81 -3.31 -19.01
N ARG A 158 8.65 -2.74 -18.68
CA ARG A 158 8.33 -2.21 -17.35
C ARG A 158 8.56 -3.26 -16.27
N ASP A 159 8.02 -4.46 -16.51
CA ASP A 159 7.99 -5.53 -15.52
C ASP A 159 9.40 -6.08 -15.24
N GLU A 160 10.26 -6.14 -16.26
CA GLU A 160 11.69 -6.47 -16.04
C GLU A 160 12.40 -5.44 -15.18
N GLY A 161 12.15 -4.14 -15.41
CA GLY A 161 12.69 -3.08 -14.56
C GLY A 161 12.20 -3.20 -13.11
N LEU A 162 10.90 -3.45 -12.90
CA LEU A 162 10.32 -3.64 -11.57
C LEU A 162 10.84 -4.91 -10.88
N LEU A 163 11.07 -5.98 -11.63
CA LEU A 163 11.71 -7.20 -11.12
C LEU A 163 13.15 -6.93 -10.66
N ALA A 164 13.89 -6.10 -11.40
CA ALA A 164 15.21 -5.64 -10.97
C ALA A 164 15.15 -4.83 -9.67
N VAL A 165 14.21 -3.88 -9.53
CA VAL A 165 13.99 -3.13 -8.28
C VAL A 165 13.71 -4.08 -7.11
N ARG A 166 12.80 -5.03 -7.30
CA ARG A 166 12.49 -6.07 -6.30
C ARG A 166 13.72 -6.88 -5.91
N ALA A 167 14.50 -7.32 -6.90
CA ALA A 167 15.71 -8.11 -6.67
C ALA A 167 16.76 -7.33 -5.86
N ALA A 168 16.99 -6.06 -6.19
CA ALA A 168 17.89 -5.17 -5.48
C ALA A 168 17.46 -4.98 -4.01
N TRP A 169 16.17 -4.74 -3.76
CA TRP A 169 15.64 -4.66 -2.40
C TRP A 169 15.83 -5.97 -1.63
N ARG A 170 15.55 -7.14 -2.24
CA ARG A 170 15.71 -8.44 -1.56
C ARG A 170 17.17 -8.71 -1.22
N ALA A 171 18.10 -8.33 -2.09
CA ALA A 171 19.53 -8.41 -1.82
C ALA A 171 19.93 -7.49 -0.64
N HIS A 172 19.41 -6.26 -0.62
CA HIS A 172 19.63 -5.32 0.47
C HIS A 172 19.10 -5.86 1.81
N LEU A 173 17.88 -6.38 1.85
CA LEU A 173 17.30 -6.97 3.06
C LEU A 173 18.14 -8.14 3.56
N ARG A 174 18.53 -9.07 2.67
CA ARG A 174 19.40 -10.21 3.05
C ARG A 174 20.71 -9.75 3.67
N ARG A 175 21.31 -8.67 3.15
CA ARG A 175 22.54 -8.09 3.70
C ARG A 175 22.31 -7.56 5.12
N ILE A 176 21.23 -6.81 5.36
CA ILE A 176 20.88 -6.31 6.71
C ILE A 176 20.64 -7.47 7.68
N LEU A 177 19.83 -8.46 7.30
CA LEU A 177 19.50 -9.58 8.16
C LEU A 177 20.73 -10.45 8.50
N ARG A 178 21.66 -10.63 7.55
CA ARG A 178 22.94 -11.31 7.81
C ARG A 178 23.85 -10.51 8.74
N ALA A 179 23.91 -9.19 8.58
CA ALA A 179 24.69 -8.33 9.47
C ALA A 179 24.14 -8.34 10.90
N ALA A 180 22.83 -8.44 11.08
CA ALA A 180 22.19 -8.55 12.39
C ALA A 180 22.40 -9.91 13.08
N GLY A 181 22.78 -10.95 12.32
CA GLY A 181 23.01 -12.31 12.82
C GLY A 181 24.46 -12.63 13.21
N GLN A 182 25.41 -11.69 13.05
CA GLN A 182 26.77 -11.87 13.54
C GLN A 182 26.88 -11.35 14.98
N PRO A 183 27.29 -12.17 15.97
CA PRO A 183 27.59 -11.68 17.30
C PRO A 183 28.75 -10.68 17.24
N ARG A 184 28.65 -9.60 18.01
CA ARG A 184 29.72 -8.61 18.19
C ARG A 184 30.93 -9.22 18.89
#